data_AF-K3WWZ7-F1
#
_entry.id   AF-K3WWZ7-F1
#
_cell.length_a   1.000
_cell.length_b   1.000
_cell.length_c   1.000
_cell.angle_alpha   90.00
_cell.angle_beta   90.00
_cell.angle_gamma   90.00
#
_symmetry.space_group_name_H-M   'P 1'
#
loop_
_entity.id
_entity.type
_entity.pdbx_description
1 polymer ?
#
loop_
_entity_poly.entity_id
_entity_poly.type
_entity_poly.pdbx_seq_one_letter_code
_entity_poly.pdbx_strand_id
1 'polypeptide(L)'
;MSEDEFVVLLEHAGLTEVSDDGGQEFVEKSLLLGWLVREGIELFGAAFLRQQSEKRDDDAAAASDNDNGALENANGIVLLDTDALAASGTNSRATLAQRILERLVECEWLSPIEFDYDEQETEEWKATLYGLRLSTADAYRIYIGKDSA
;
A
#
# COMPACT_ATOMS: atom_id res chain seq x y z
N MET A 1 -5.53 -10.26 -3.93
CA MET A 1 -4.17 -10.27 -3.37
C MET A 1 -4.28 -10.11 -1.87
N SER A 2 -3.55 -10.94 -1.13
CA SER A 2 -3.45 -10.98 0.34
C SER A 2 -2.08 -10.49 0.82
N GLU A 3 -1.97 -10.19 2.12
CA GLU A 3 -0.73 -9.65 2.73
C GLU A 3 0.46 -10.59 2.54
N ASP A 4 0.27 -11.90 2.71
CA ASP A 4 1.32 -12.90 2.52
C ASP A 4 1.84 -12.94 1.07
N GLU A 5 0.93 -12.90 0.08
CA GLU A 5 1.32 -12.83 -1.33
C GLU A 5 2.11 -11.55 -1.64
N PHE A 6 1.70 -10.42 -1.04
CA PHE A 6 2.40 -9.15 -1.20
C PHE A 6 3.82 -9.20 -0.62
N VAL A 7 3.99 -9.68 0.61
CA VAL A 7 5.31 -9.79 1.25
C VAL A 7 6.23 -10.73 0.46
N VAL A 8 5.70 -11.86 -0.02
CA VAL A 8 6.46 -12.79 -0.88
C VAL A 8 6.92 -12.12 -2.17
N LEU A 9 6.07 -11.28 -2.78
CA LEU A 9 6.45 -10.53 -3.98
C LEU A 9 7.57 -9.50 -3.72
N LEU A 10 7.53 -8.81 -2.58
CA LEU A 10 8.59 -7.87 -2.21
C LEU A 10 9.93 -8.58 -2.04
N GLU A 11 9.93 -9.74 -1.39
CA GLU A 11 11.12 -10.57 -1.22
C GLU A 11 11.67 -11.07 -2.56
N HIS A 12 10.80 -11.59 -3.44
CA HIS A 12 11.23 -12.03 -4.78
C HIS A 12 11.76 -10.90 -5.65
N ALA A 13 11.22 -9.69 -5.48
CA ALA A 13 11.71 -8.49 -6.15
C ALA A 13 13.02 -7.96 -5.55
N GLY A 14 13.48 -8.52 -4.42
CA GLY A 14 14.68 -8.08 -3.70
C GLY A 14 14.54 -6.67 -3.11
N LEU A 15 13.32 -6.29 -2.70
CA LEU A 15 13.02 -4.98 -2.12
C LEU A 15 13.09 -4.97 -0.59
N THR A 16 13.03 -6.13 0.02
CA THR A 16 13.08 -6.34 1.46
C THR A 16 14.52 -6.29 1.94
N GLU A 17 14.75 -5.49 2.97
CA GLU A 17 16.02 -5.43 3.67
C GLU A 17 15.78 -5.73 5.14
N VAL A 18 16.78 -6.34 5.79
CA VAL A 18 16.76 -6.63 7.23
C VAL A 18 17.62 -5.57 7.92
N SER A 19 17.12 -4.99 9.01
CA SER A 19 17.90 -4.05 9.82
C SER A 19 19.19 -4.67 10.33
N ASP A 20 20.20 -3.84 10.60
CA ASP A 20 21.53 -4.30 11.06
C ASP A 20 21.45 -5.10 12.38
N ASP A 21 20.46 -4.78 13.23
CA ASP A 21 20.16 -5.51 14.47
C ASP A 21 19.42 -6.86 14.22
N GLY A 22 19.01 -7.13 12.98
CA GLY A 22 18.31 -8.36 12.59
C GLY A 22 16.85 -8.44 13.05
N GLY A 23 16.35 -7.40 13.72
CA GLY A 23 15.06 -7.42 14.38
C GLY A 23 13.86 -7.02 13.51
N GLN A 24 14.08 -6.33 12.37
CA GLN A 24 12.99 -5.78 11.58
C GLN A 24 13.30 -5.81 10.08
N GLU A 25 12.30 -6.23 9.30
CA GLU A 25 12.33 -6.17 7.84
C GLU A 25 11.67 -4.88 7.38
N PHE A 26 12.30 -4.20 6.43
CA PHE A 26 11.84 -2.93 5.89
C PHE A 26 12.01 -2.85 4.38
N VAL A 27 11.32 -1.88 3.77
CA VAL A 27 11.41 -1.55 2.36
C VAL A 27 11.51 -0.04 2.18
N GLU A 28 12.39 0.41 1.28
CA GLU A 28 12.51 1.82 0.94
C GLU A 28 11.33 2.28 0.06
N LYS A 29 10.73 3.42 0.40
CA LYS A 29 9.62 4.02 -0.35
C LYS A 29 9.93 4.22 -1.83
N SER A 30 11.13 4.70 -2.18
CA SER A 30 11.49 5.00 -3.57
C SER A 30 11.55 3.72 -4.41
N LEU A 31 12.14 2.66 -3.86
CA LEU A 31 12.24 1.35 -4.49
C LEU A 31 10.85 0.72 -4.63
N LEU A 32 10.03 0.78 -3.58
CA LEU A 32 8.67 0.27 -3.58
C LEU A 32 7.79 1.00 -4.61
N LEU A 33 7.82 2.33 -4.66
CA LEU A 33 7.08 3.09 -5.67
C LEU A 33 7.55 2.76 -7.09
N GLY A 34 8.87 2.65 -7.29
CA GLY A 34 9.45 2.25 -8.57
C GLY A 34 8.97 0.86 -9.02
N TRP A 35 8.92 -0.11 -8.11
CA TRP A 35 8.37 -1.44 -8.38
C TRP A 35 6.86 -1.41 -8.63
N LEU A 36 6.08 -0.67 -7.82
CA LEU A 36 4.64 -0.54 -7.99
C LEU A 36 4.26 0.03 -9.37
N VAL A 37 5.02 1.03 -9.85
CA VAL A 37 4.82 1.60 -11.20
C VAL A 37 5.08 0.58 -12.30
N ARG A 38 6.05 -0.33 -12.12
CA ARG A 38 6.42 -1.35 -13.11
C ARG A 38 5.46 -2.54 -13.11
N GLU A 39 5.20 -3.10 -11.92
CA GLU A 39 4.54 -4.39 -11.75
C GLU A 39 3.30 -4.29 -10.85
N GLY A 40 3.37 -3.49 -9.79
CA GLY A 40 2.30 -3.42 -8.78
C GLY A 40 0.95 -2.99 -9.32
N ILE A 41 0.87 -2.10 -10.31
CA ILE A 41 -0.43 -1.64 -10.86
C ILE A 41 -1.23 -2.80 -11.47
N GLU A 42 -0.58 -3.73 -12.14
CA GLU A 42 -1.25 -4.89 -12.76
C GLU A 42 -1.62 -5.94 -11.70
N LEU A 43 -0.81 -6.06 -10.65
CA LEU A 43 -1.00 -6.98 -9.53
C LEU A 43 -2.12 -6.52 -8.58
N PHE A 44 -2.16 -5.22 -8.29
CA PHE A 44 -3.17 -4.56 -7.48
C PHE A 44 -4.29 -4.05 -8.40
N GLY A 45 -5.12 -4.98 -8.86
CA GLY A 45 -6.25 -4.65 -9.73
C GLY A 45 -7.27 -3.69 -9.07
N ALA A 46 -8.17 -3.14 -9.88
CA ALA A 46 -9.21 -2.20 -9.43
C ALA A 46 -10.07 -2.75 -8.27
N ALA A 47 -10.23 -4.07 -8.18
CA ALA A 47 -10.93 -4.73 -7.07
C ALA A 47 -10.22 -4.53 -5.72
N PHE A 48 -8.88 -4.56 -5.67
CA PHE A 48 -8.13 -4.30 -4.44
C PHE A 48 -8.35 -2.86 -3.94
N LEU A 49 -8.28 -1.90 -4.87
CA LEU A 49 -8.53 -0.49 -4.58
C LEU A 49 -10.00 -0.21 -4.20
N ARG A 50 -10.95 -1.00 -4.72
CA ARG A 50 -12.39 -0.87 -4.44
C ARG A 50 -12.80 -1.55 -3.13
N GLN A 51 -12.40 -2.81 -2.92
CA GLN A 51 -12.79 -3.65 -1.79
C GLN A 51 -12.45 -3.00 -0.43
N GLN A 52 -11.37 -2.22 -0.38
CA GLN A 52 -10.95 -1.53 0.83
C GLN A 52 -11.56 -0.13 0.99
N SER A 53 -12.19 0.42 -0.06
CA SER A 53 -13.04 1.61 0.06
C SER A 53 -14.36 1.25 0.73
N GLU A 54 -14.95 0.10 0.36
CA GLU A 54 -16.23 -0.37 0.93
C GLU A 54 -16.11 -0.70 2.42
N LYS A 55 -14.96 -1.25 2.87
CA LYS A 55 -14.69 -1.48 4.30
C LYS A 55 -14.67 -0.19 5.15
N ARG A 56 -14.48 0.99 4.52
CA ARG A 56 -14.53 2.30 5.17
C ARG A 56 -15.96 2.85 5.27
N ASP A 57 -16.83 2.49 4.33
CA ASP A 57 -18.24 2.91 4.33
C ASP A 57 -19.08 2.12 5.36
N ASP A 58 -18.75 0.84 5.61
CA ASP A 58 -19.43 0.03 6.64
C ASP A 58 -19.15 0.52 8.08
N ASP A 59 -18.00 1.15 8.36
CA ASP A 59 -17.68 1.72 9.68
C ASP A 59 -18.31 3.12 9.87
N ALA A 60 -18.66 3.81 8.78
CA ALA A 60 -19.39 5.07 8.81
C ALA A 60 -20.93 4.89 8.92
N ALA A 61 -21.45 3.69 8.63
CA ALA A 61 -22.89 3.39 8.63
C ALA A 61 -23.51 3.21 10.03
N ALA A 62 -22.74 3.41 11.12
CA ALA A 62 -23.27 3.45 12.49
C ALA A 62 -23.70 4.85 12.95
N ALA A 63 -23.62 5.88 12.10
CA ALA A 63 -24.05 7.23 12.42
C ALA A 63 -25.26 7.68 11.57
N SER A 64 -26.40 7.73 12.27
CA SER A 64 -27.55 8.59 11.99
C SER A 64 -28.62 8.06 11.03
N ASP A 65 -29.58 7.38 11.64
CA ASP A 65 -31.00 7.52 11.32
C ASP A 65 -31.36 9.03 11.39
N ASN A 66 -31.33 9.74 10.26
CA ASN A 66 -32.30 10.79 9.95
C ASN A 66 -32.19 11.28 8.50
N ASP A 67 -33.33 11.23 7.83
CA ASP A 67 -33.86 12.08 6.76
C ASP A 67 -32.99 13.19 6.14
N ASN A 68 -33.04 13.21 4.80
CA ASN A 68 -32.97 14.33 3.87
C ASN A 68 -31.62 14.66 3.17
N GLY A 69 -31.58 14.35 1.87
CA GLY A 69 -31.16 15.28 0.81
C GLY A 69 -29.71 15.76 0.78
N ALA A 70 -28.94 15.19 -0.15
CA ALA A 70 -27.84 15.82 -0.88
C ALA A 70 -26.91 16.75 -0.09
N LEU A 71 -25.75 16.22 0.32
CA LEU A 71 -24.53 17.02 0.47
C LEU A 71 -23.33 16.16 0.07
N GLU A 72 -22.61 16.70 -0.92
CA GLU A 72 -21.30 16.30 -1.37
C GLU A 72 -20.40 15.90 -0.20
N ASN A 73 -20.14 14.60 -0.05
CA ASN A 73 -19.07 14.15 0.83
C ASN A 73 -17.76 14.28 0.05
N ALA A 74 -17.07 15.38 0.30
CA ALA A 74 -15.74 15.72 -0.21
C ALA A 74 -14.65 14.81 0.37
N ASN A 75 -14.77 13.50 0.15
CA ASN A 75 -13.71 12.50 0.33
C ASN A 75 -13.89 11.32 -0.63
N GLY A 76 -14.73 11.47 -1.66
CA GLY A 76 -14.82 10.52 -2.76
C GLY A 76 -13.46 10.41 -3.43
N ILE A 77 -12.74 9.31 -3.14
CA ILE A 77 -11.77 8.77 -4.07
C ILE A 77 -12.53 8.70 -5.38
N VAL A 78 -12.24 9.66 -6.25
CA VAL A 78 -12.74 9.66 -7.61
C VAL A 78 -12.29 8.31 -8.12
N LEU A 79 -13.26 7.40 -8.31
CA LEU A 79 -13.16 6.29 -9.24
C LEU A 79 -12.95 6.95 -10.60
N LEU A 80 -11.75 7.50 -10.82
CA LEU A 80 -11.24 7.73 -12.14
C LEU A 80 -11.10 6.33 -12.66
N ASP A 81 -12.07 6.00 -13.50
CA ASP A 81 -12.08 4.85 -14.37
C ASP A 81 -10.64 4.51 -14.72
N THR A 82 -10.19 3.32 -14.32
CA THR A 82 -8.79 2.90 -14.50
C THR A 82 -8.40 3.00 -15.98
N ASP A 83 -9.41 2.96 -16.87
CA ASP A 83 -9.35 3.20 -18.31
C ASP A 83 -9.01 4.66 -18.67
N ALA A 84 -9.61 5.65 -17.99
CA ALA A 84 -9.37 7.07 -18.23
C ALA A 84 -7.97 7.53 -17.76
N LEU A 85 -7.41 6.89 -16.73
CA LEU A 85 -6.05 7.23 -16.24
C LEU A 85 -4.96 6.56 -17.08
N ALA A 86 -5.17 5.35 -17.60
CA ALA A 86 -4.23 4.67 -18.50
C ALA A 86 -3.93 5.50 -19.77
N ALA A 87 -4.88 6.32 -20.22
CA ALA A 87 -4.72 7.23 -21.36
C ALA A 87 -3.66 8.35 -21.15
N SER A 88 -3.25 8.62 -19.90
CA SER A 88 -2.20 9.60 -19.55
C SER A 88 -0.90 8.89 -19.07
N GLY A 89 -0.55 7.80 -19.77
CA GLY A 89 0.80 7.28 -20.04
C GLY A 89 1.79 6.99 -18.90
N THR A 90 2.14 7.98 -18.08
CA THR A 90 3.24 7.90 -17.09
C THR A 90 2.90 8.60 -15.78
N ASN A 91 2.35 9.81 -15.84
CA ASN A 91 1.91 10.54 -14.65
C ASN A 91 0.80 9.76 -13.92
N SER A 92 -0.09 9.14 -14.67
CA SER A 92 -1.15 8.30 -14.11
C SER A 92 -0.65 7.06 -13.38
N ARG A 93 0.41 6.42 -13.89
CA ARG A 93 0.97 5.21 -13.26
C ARG A 93 1.66 5.56 -11.95
N ALA A 94 2.43 6.65 -11.90
CA ALA A 94 3.03 7.14 -10.66
C ALA A 94 1.96 7.48 -9.61
N THR A 95 0.88 8.17 -10.01
CA THR A 95 -0.25 8.47 -9.11
C THR A 95 -0.97 7.21 -8.63
N LEU A 96 -1.14 6.20 -9.49
CA LEU A 96 -1.73 4.91 -9.10
C LEU A 96 -0.85 4.14 -8.12
N ALA A 97 0.46 4.07 -8.38
CA ALA A 97 1.42 3.45 -7.49
C ALA A 97 1.43 4.13 -6.11
N GLN A 98 1.36 5.46 -6.08
CA GLN A 98 1.25 6.22 -4.83
C GLN A 98 -0.05 5.89 -4.08
N ARG A 99 -1.19 5.82 -4.78
CA ARG A 99 -2.46 5.41 -4.17
C ARG A 99 -2.42 3.98 -3.64
N ILE A 100 -1.79 3.06 -4.37
CA ILE A 100 -1.59 1.67 -3.90
C ILE A 100 -0.73 1.68 -2.63
N LEU A 101 0.36 2.45 -2.60
CA LEU A 101 1.20 2.59 -1.40
C LEU A 101 0.42 3.12 -0.20
N GLU A 102 -0.34 4.22 -0.38
CA GLU A 102 -1.19 4.78 0.67
C GLU A 102 -2.17 3.73 1.18
N ARG A 103 -2.75 2.92 0.29
CA ARG A 103 -3.65 1.82 0.64
C ARG A 103 -2.95 0.70 1.40
N LEU A 104 -1.72 0.34 1.04
CA LEU A 104 -0.94 -0.68 1.75
C LEU A 104 -0.65 -0.26 3.20
N VAL A 105 -0.38 1.03 3.41
CA VAL A 105 -0.21 1.61 4.75
C VAL A 105 -1.52 1.65 5.52
N GLU A 106 -2.62 2.07 4.88
CA GLU A 106 -3.95 2.06 5.51
C GLU A 106 -4.43 0.64 5.86
N CYS A 107 -4.03 -0.38 5.09
CA CYS A 107 -4.31 -1.79 5.38
C CYS A 107 -3.42 -2.36 6.49
N GLU A 108 -2.53 -1.55 7.07
CA GLU A 108 -1.53 -1.95 8.05
C GLU A 108 -0.57 -3.05 7.55
N TRP A 109 -0.44 -3.25 6.23
CA TRP A 109 0.56 -4.18 5.68
C TRP A 109 1.97 -3.58 5.74
N LEU A 110 2.02 -2.25 5.69
CA LEU A 110 3.23 -1.45 5.82
C LEU A 110 3.07 -0.44 6.96
N SER A 111 4.11 -0.26 7.76
CA SER A 111 4.16 0.76 8.79
C SER A 111 5.29 1.75 8.48
N PRO A 112 5.03 3.06 8.34
CA PRO A 112 6.12 4.02 8.17
C PRO A 112 7.04 3.97 9.38
N ILE A 113 8.35 3.93 9.14
CA ILE A 113 9.38 4.00 10.17
C ILE A 113 9.73 5.48 10.32
N GLU A 114 9.31 6.07 11.45
CA GLU A 114 9.69 7.43 11.81
C GLU A 114 11.11 7.40 12.37
N PHE A 115 12.02 8.05 11.67
CA PHE A 115 13.36 8.32 12.18
C PHE A 115 13.37 9.72 12.77
N ASP A 116 13.91 9.83 13.98
CA ASP A 116 14.22 11.11 14.61
C ASP A 116 15.47 11.67 13.92
N TYR A 117 15.25 12.27 12.74
CA TYR A 117 16.33 12.92 12.01
C TYR A 117 16.62 14.26 12.68
N ASP A 118 17.86 14.47 13.12
CA ASP A 118 18.33 15.76 13.60
C ASP A 118 18.03 16.87 12.57
N GLU A 119 17.57 18.04 13.03
CA GLU A 119 17.16 19.19 12.20
C GLU A 119 18.27 19.71 11.25
N GLN A 120 19.51 19.23 11.41
CA GLN A 120 20.69 19.61 10.63
C GLN A 120 20.98 18.69 9.44
N GLU A 121 20.31 17.54 9.31
CA GLU A 121 20.46 16.66 8.15
C GLU A 121 19.47 17.05 7.05
N THR A 122 20.01 17.43 5.89
CA THR A 122 19.25 17.83 4.70
C THR A 122 18.21 16.78 4.32
N GLU A 123 16.96 17.21 4.10
CA GLU A 123 15.80 16.37 3.76
C GLU A 123 16.02 15.42 2.56
N GLU A 124 17.01 15.71 1.72
CA GLU A 124 17.40 14.93 0.55
C GLU A 124 17.87 13.50 0.87
N TRP A 125 18.38 13.24 2.09
CA TRP A 125 18.84 11.90 2.52
C TRP A 125 17.80 11.13 3.32
N LYS A 126 16.65 11.72 3.63
CA LYS A 126 15.59 11.10 4.45
C LYS A 126 14.81 10.10 3.61
N ALA A 127 15.39 8.93 3.38
CA ALA A 127 14.67 7.81 2.81
C ALA A 127 13.51 7.44 3.75
N THR A 128 12.28 7.48 3.25
CA THR A 128 11.14 6.96 4.00
C THR A 128 11.21 5.44 3.93
N LEU A 129 11.38 4.78 5.07
CA LEU A 129 11.33 3.33 5.15
C LEU A 129 9.96 2.88 5.66
N TYR A 130 9.50 1.74 5.17
CA TYR A 130 8.30 1.07 5.65
C TYR A 130 8.69 -0.27 6.24
N GLY A 131 8.32 -0.51 7.50
CA GLY A 131 8.43 -1.81 8.13
C GLY A 131 7.33 -2.75 7.64
N LEU A 132 7.68 -4.01 7.43
CA LEU A 132 6.72 -5.08 7.15
C LEU A 132 6.08 -5.55 8.46
N ARG A 133 4.75 -5.70 8.46
CA ARG A 133 4.04 -6.26 9.63
C ARG A 133 4.09 -7.77 9.69
N LEU A 134 3.97 -8.41 8.54
CA LEU A 134 4.17 -9.85 8.39
C LEU A 134 5.61 -10.10 7.95
N SER A 135 6.31 -10.96 8.70
CA SER A 135 7.68 -11.34 8.34
C SER A 135 7.69 -12.13 7.02
N THR A 136 8.75 -12.01 6.22
CA THR A 136 8.91 -12.80 4.98
C THR A 136 8.83 -14.30 5.27
N ALA A 137 9.44 -14.74 6.37
CA ALA A 137 9.41 -16.13 6.81
C ALA A 137 7.98 -16.63 7.11
N ASP A 138 7.15 -15.83 7.79
CA ASP A 138 5.77 -16.18 8.06
C ASP A 138 4.88 -16.07 6.81
N ALA A 139 5.13 -15.08 5.95
CA ALA A 139 4.47 -14.95 4.66
C ALA A 139 4.67 -16.21 3.79
N TYR A 140 5.91 -16.70 3.67
CA TYR A 140 6.18 -17.96 2.96
C TYR A 140 5.46 -19.17 3.58
N ARG A 141 5.41 -19.26 4.92
CA ARG A 141 4.70 -20.35 5.59
C ARG A 141 3.21 -20.35 5.26
N ILE A 142 2.58 -19.18 5.27
CA ILE A 142 1.17 -19.02 4.92
C ILE A 142 0.96 -19.35 3.43
N TYR A 143 1.83 -18.83 2.56
CA TYR A 143 1.74 -19.02 1.11
C TYR A 143 1.87 -20.50 0.71
N ILE A 144 2.89 -21.19 1.19
CA ILE A 144 3.09 -22.63 0.96
C ILE A 144 1.95 -23.44 1.59
N GLY A 145 1.47 -23.03 2.77
CA GLY A 145 0.33 -23.65 3.43
C GLY A 145 -0.96 -23.59 2.61
N LYS A 146 -1.17 -22.52 1.83
CA LYS A 146 -2.31 -22.39 0.91
C LYS A 146 -2.16 -23.25 -0.35
N ASP A 147 -0.96 -23.40 -0.89
CA ASP A 147 -0.70 -24.25 -2.07
C ASP A 147 -0.87 -25.75 -1.75
N SER A 148 -0.73 -26.10 -0.47
CA SER A 148 -0.81 -27.48 0.02
C SER A 148 -2.23 -27.94 0.42
N ALA A 149 -3.26 -27.08 0.32
CA ALA A 149 -4.62 -27.33 0.79
C ALA A 149 -5.64 -27.42 -0.36
#